data_AF-A0A926K217-F1
#
_entry.id   AF-A0A926K217-F1
#
_cell.length_a   1.000
_cell.length_b   1.000
_cell.length_c   1.000
_cell.angle_alpha   90.00
_cell.angle_beta   90.00
_cell.angle_gamma   90.00
#
_symmetry.space_group_name_H-M   'P 1'
#
loop_
_entity.id
_entity.type
_entity.pdbx_description
1 polymer ?
#
loop_
_entity_poly.entity_id
_entity_poly.type
_entity_poly.pdbx_seq_one_letter_code
_entity_poly.pdbx_strand_id
1 'polypeptide(L)'
;MGSVEFDLTIPPRRTDIAARVLALTMEELGPDGPHREALLGQARACGTALSRAREPGSSLTDQLGRLGYRPERRADDVIELRNCPFHQIVTVARDTVCTMNHALLAAYTDERHEPVTSVLEPADGRCCVVLRPLPSGT
;
A
#
# COMPACT_ATOMS: atom_id res chain seq x y z
N MET A 1 -22.59 -6.73 -34.92
CA MET A 1 -22.15 -6.65 -33.51
C MET A 1 -22.28 -5.19 -33.09
N GLY A 2 -23.30 -4.82 -32.31
CA GLY A 2 -23.55 -3.42 -31.94
C GLY A 2 -22.63 -2.99 -30.80
N SER A 3 -22.00 -1.82 -30.94
CA SER A 3 -21.23 -1.18 -29.86
C SER A 3 -22.20 -0.63 -28.83
N VAL A 4 -22.05 -1.05 -27.57
CA VAL A 4 -22.73 -0.43 -26.43
C VAL A 4 -21.80 0.62 -25.84
N GLU A 5 -22.25 1.86 -25.82
CA GLU A 5 -21.54 2.97 -25.19
C GLU A 5 -22.05 3.13 -23.75
N PHE A 6 -21.11 3.24 -22.80
CA PHE A 6 -21.40 3.46 -21.39
C PHE A 6 -20.83 4.79 -20.96
N ASP A 7 -21.71 5.70 -20.51
CA ASP A 7 -21.31 6.91 -19.81
C ASP A 7 -21.35 6.64 -18.30
N LEU A 8 -20.17 6.65 -17.67
CA LEU A 8 -20.00 6.39 -16.24
C LEU A 8 -19.49 7.66 -15.57
N THR A 9 -20.37 8.35 -14.85
CA THR A 9 -19.98 9.44 -13.97
C THR A 9 -19.73 8.89 -12.57
N ILE A 10 -18.46 8.86 -12.13
CA ILE A 10 -18.10 8.48 -10.76
C ILE A 10 -18.06 9.76 -9.92
N PRO A 11 -18.94 9.94 -8.93
CA PRO A 11 -18.94 11.13 -8.09
C PRO A 11 -17.60 11.30 -7.37
N PRO A 12 -17.12 12.54 -7.17
CA PRO A 12 -15.90 12.78 -6.41
C PRO A 12 -16.04 12.23 -4.99
N ARG A 13 -15.07 11.41 -4.59
CA ARG A 13 -15.09 10.76 -3.28
C ARG A 13 -14.76 11.80 -2.22
N ARG A 14 -15.75 12.16 -1.41
CA ARG A 14 -15.58 13.09 -0.27
C ARG A 14 -14.48 12.63 0.70
N THR A 15 -14.18 11.33 0.72
CA THR A 15 -13.09 10.71 1.48
C THR A 15 -11.71 11.19 1.06
N ASP A 16 -11.50 11.60 -0.20
CA ASP A 16 -10.20 12.08 -0.68
C ASP A 16 -9.84 13.41 -0.02
N ILE A 17 -10.85 14.27 0.21
CA ILE A 17 -10.68 15.54 0.92
C ILE A 17 -10.26 15.28 2.37
N ALA A 18 -10.95 14.36 3.06
CA ALA A 18 -10.62 14.01 4.44
C ALA A 18 -9.22 13.40 4.55
N ALA A 19 -8.88 12.45 3.67
CA ALA A 19 -7.56 11.84 3.61
C ALA A 19 -6.46 12.89 3.36
N ARG A 20 -6.72 13.86 2.47
CA ARG A 20 -5.78 14.95 2.18
C ARG A 20 -5.54 15.84 3.39
N VAL A 21 -6.60 16.25 4.10
CA VAL A 21 -6.46 17.07 5.31
C VAL A 21 -5.64 16.32 6.36
N LEU A 22 -6.00 15.07 6.66
CA LEU A 22 -5.29 14.25 7.65
C LEU A 22 -3.81 14.06 7.28
N ALA A 23 -3.51 13.74 6.02
CA ALA A 23 -2.14 13.50 5.58
C ALA A 23 -1.28 14.77 5.64
N LEU A 24 -1.83 15.92 5.24
CA LEU A 24 -1.13 17.21 5.35
C LEU A 24 -0.87 17.60 6.81
N THR A 25 -1.83 17.38 7.72
CA THR A 25 -1.62 17.61 9.15
C THR A 25 -0.48 16.74 9.70
N MET A 26 -0.40 15.47 9.29
CA MET A 26 0.71 14.59 9.70
C MET A 26 2.05 15.08 9.18
N GLU A 27 2.10 15.60 7.95
CA GLU A 27 3.32 16.18 7.37
C GLU A 27 3.76 17.45 8.12
N GLU A 28 2.81 18.32 8.49
CA GLU A 28 3.07 19.53 9.28
C GLU A 28 3.58 19.22 10.70
N LEU A 29 3.06 18.18 11.33
CA LEU A 29 3.53 17.71 12.65
C LEU A 29 4.94 17.08 12.58
N GLY A 30 5.41 16.75 11.39
CA GLY A 30 6.76 16.23 11.15
C GLY A 30 6.94 14.73 11.42
N PRO A 31 8.15 14.22 11.16
CA PRO A 31 8.44 12.79 11.09
C PRO A 31 8.71 12.13 12.45
N ASP A 32 8.56 12.85 13.56
CA ASP A 32 8.87 12.36 14.91
C ASP A 32 7.74 12.69 15.87
N GLY A 33 7.56 11.85 16.89
CA GLY A 33 6.58 12.08 17.96
C GLY A 33 5.43 11.07 17.98
N PRO A 34 4.54 11.19 19.00
CA PRO A 34 3.51 10.19 19.28
C PRO A 34 2.46 10.08 18.17
N HIS A 35 2.20 11.15 17.40
CA HIS A 35 1.29 11.12 16.26
C HIS A 35 1.77 10.15 15.18
N ARG A 36 3.07 10.14 14.88
CA ARG A 36 3.62 9.24 13.87
C ARG A 36 3.57 7.80 14.35
N GLU A 37 3.95 7.54 15.60
CA GLU A 37 3.83 6.20 16.17
C GLU A 37 2.39 5.69 16.14
N ALA A 38 1.42 6.53 16.50
CA ALA A 38 0.00 6.20 16.43
C ALA A 38 -0.44 5.89 14.99
N LEU A 39 -0.02 6.69 14.00
CA LEU A 39 -0.31 6.43 12.59
C LEU A 39 0.25 5.07 12.15
N LEU A 40 1.52 4.79 12.45
CA LEU A 40 2.15 3.52 12.07
C LEU A 40 1.53 2.34 12.81
N GLY A 41 1.14 2.51 14.07
CA GLY A 41 0.38 1.52 14.84
C GLY A 41 -0.96 1.19 14.20
N GLN A 42 -1.72 2.20 13.76
CA GLN A 42 -2.98 2.01 13.03
C GLN A 42 -2.76 1.35 11.67
N ALA A 43 -1.71 1.75 10.94
CA ALA A 43 -1.35 1.12 9.66
C ALA A 43 -1.06 -0.37 9.82
N ARG A 44 -0.28 -0.76 10.86
CA ARG A 44 0.00 -2.16 11.17
C ARG A 44 -1.27 -2.92 11.54
N ALA A 45 -2.09 -2.37 12.45
CA ALA A 45 -3.35 -2.99 12.85
C ALA A 45 -4.29 -3.21 11.64
N CYS A 46 -4.34 -2.25 10.72
CA CYS A 46 -5.07 -2.40 9.47
C CYS A 46 -4.49 -3.50 8.57
N GLY A 47 -3.16 -3.55 8.39
CA GLY A 47 -2.48 -4.61 7.65
C GLY A 47 -2.80 -6.00 8.19
N THR A 48 -2.72 -6.18 9.50
CA THR A 48 -3.11 -7.42 10.20
C THR A 48 -4.59 -7.76 10.06
N ALA A 49 -5.49 -6.77 10.05
CA ALA A 49 -6.91 -7.02 9.84
C ALA A 49 -7.20 -7.45 8.39
N LEU A 50 -6.57 -6.80 7.41
CA LEU A 50 -6.74 -7.08 5.99
C LEU A 50 -6.20 -8.46 5.59
N SER A 51 -5.13 -8.93 6.24
CA SER A 51 -4.56 -10.24 5.95
C SER A 51 -5.49 -11.41 6.31
N ARG A 52 -6.38 -11.20 7.30
CA ARG A 52 -7.35 -12.19 7.78
C ARG A 52 -8.55 -12.38 6.85
N ALA A 53 -8.85 -11.41 5.99
CA ALA A 53 -9.91 -11.50 4.99
C ALA A 53 -9.53 -12.36 3.77
N ARG A 54 -8.71 -13.40 3.97
CA ARG A 54 -8.12 -14.21 2.90
C ARG A 54 -9.12 -15.21 2.32
N GLU A 55 -9.16 -15.28 1.00
CA GLU A 55 -9.65 -16.46 0.26
C GLU A 55 -8.59 -17.56 0.22
N PRO A 56 -8.86 -18.78 0.71
CA PRO A 56 -7.93 -19.90 0.66
C PRO A 56 -7.37 -20.13 -0.76
N GLY A 57 -6.07 -20.42 -0.86
CA GLY A 57 -5.42 -20.74 -2.14
C GLY A 57 -5.08 -19.55 -3.04
N SER A 58 -5.47 -18.31 -2.71
CA SER A 58 -5.05 -17.12 -3.47
C SER A 58 -3.57 -16.78 -3.22
N SER A 59 -2.87 -16.35 -4.28
CA SER A 59 -1.48 -15.89 -4.22
C SER A 59 -1.37 -14.49 -3.61
N LEU A 60 -0.19 -14.12 -3.10
CA LEU A 60 0.08 -12.77 -2.58
C LEU A 60 -0.22 -11.69 -3.64
N THR A 61 0.15 -11.92 -4.90
CA THR A 61 -0.09 -10.97 -5.98
C THR A 61 -1.58 -10.78 -6.27
N ASP A 62 -2.39 -11.85 -6.22
CA ASP A 62 -3.84 -11.73 -6.42
C ASP A 62 -4.49 -10.92 -5.31
N GLN A 63 -4.03 -11.11 -4.07
CA GLN A 63 -4.58 -10.43 -2.91
C GLN A 63 -4.19 -8.95 -2.89
N LEU A 64 -2.93 -8.63 -3.19
CA LEU A 64 -2.50 -7.23 -3.39
C LEU A 64 -3.31 -6.58 -4.52
N GLY A 65 -3.60 -7.32 -5.59
CA GLY A 65 -4.53 -6.92 -6.65
C GLY A 65 -5.90 -6.49 -6.12
N ARG A 66 -6.49 -7.30 -5.24
CA ARG A 66 -7.78 -7.01 -4.60
C ARG A 66 -7.74 -5.81 -3.66
N LEU A 67 -6.59 -5.54 -3.04
CA LEU A 67 -6.34 -4.34 -2.24
C LEU A 67 -6.09 -3.08 -3.11
N GLY A 68 -6.12 -3.21 -4.44
CA GLY A 68 -5.96 -2.10 -5.37
C GLY A 68 -4.52 -1.83 -5.82
N TYR A 69 -3.57 -2.69 -5.46
CA TYR A 69 -2.21 -2.65 -6.01
C TYR A 69 -2.14 -3.34 -7.37
N ARG A 70 -1.08 -3.03 -8.12
CA ARG A 70 -0.71 -3.70 -9.37
C ARG A 70 0.66 -4.35 -9.18
N PRO A 71 0.72 -5.54 -8.56
CA PRO A 71 1.98 -6.22 -8.32
C PRO A 71 2.53 -6.82 -9.61
N GLU A 72 3.84 -6.77 -9.76
CA GLU A 72 4.58 -7.34 -10.87
C GLU A 72 5.82 -8.06 -10.32
N ARG A 73 5.93 -9.36 -10.57
CA ARG A 73 7.13 -10.13 -10.25
C ARG A 73 8.27 -9.74 -11.19
N ARG A 74 9.44 -9.52 -10.61
CA ARG A 74 10.71 -9.22 -11.29
C ARG A 74 11.68 -10.39 -11.12
N ALA A 75 12.91 -10.18 -11.59
CA ALA A 75 14.01 -11.07 -11.29
C ALA A 75 14.16 -11.28 -9.77
N ASP A 76 14.72 -12.43 -9.39
CA ASP A 76 14.98 -12.82 -8.01
C ASP A 76 13.72 -12.75 -7.12
N ASP A 77 12.54 -13.08 -7.68
CA ASP A 77 11.23 -13.08 -6.99
C ASP A 77 10.85 -11.76 -6.29
N VAL A 78 11.49 -10.64 -6.65
CA VAL A 78 11.11 -9.31 -6.17
C VAL A 78 9.74 -8.93 -6.72
N ILE A 79 8.86 -8.41 -5.87
CA ILE A 79 7.54 -7.91 -6.27
C ILE A 79 7.56 -6.39 -6.22
N GLU A 80 7.46 -5.76 -7.38
CA GLU A 80 7.26 -4.32 -7.51
C GLU A 80 5.77 -4.00 -7.64
N LEU A 81 5.36 -2.87 -7.08
CA LEU A 81 3.98 -2.39 -7.19
C LEU A 81 3.94 -1.24 -8.21
N ARG A 82 3.29 -1.47 -9.37
CA ARG A 82 3.19 -0.51 -10.50
C ARG A 82 2.22 0.65 -10.26
N ASN A 83 1.62 0.69 -9.08
CA ASN A 83 0.86 1.83 -8.59
C ASN A 83 0.98 1.91 -7.06
N CYS A 84 0.64 3.07 -6.53
CA CYS A 84 0.23 3.22 -5.15
C CYS A 84 -1.29 3.52 -5.18
N PRO A 85 -2.15 2.75 -4.51
CA PRO A 85 -3.58 3.08 -4.41
C PRO A 85 -3.80 4.43 -3.70
N PHE A 86 -2.80 4.92 -2.96
CA PHE A 86 -2.80 6.22 -2.29
C PHE A 86 -2.11 7.33 -3.11
N HIS A 87 -1.84 7.12 -4.40
CA HIS A 87 -1.03 8.03 -5.23
C HIS A 87 -1.52 9.49 -5.21
N GLN A 88 -2.83 9.72 -5.17
CA GLN A 88 -3.39 11.08 -5.11
C GLN A 88 -2.97 11.85 -3.85
N ILE A 89 -2.66 11.16 -2.75
CA ILE A 89 -2.19 11.78 -1.50
C ILE A 89 -0.66 11.87 -1.47
N VAL A 90 0.04 10.94 -2.13
CA VAL A 90 1.50 10.97 -2.27
C VAL A 90 2.00 12.27 -2.90
N THR A 91 1.21 12.91 -3.77
CA THR A 91 1.61 14.19 -4.39
C THR A 91 1.72 15.35 -3.41
N VAL A 92 1.12 15.24 -2.20
CA VAL A 92 1.13 16.30 -1.20
C VAL A 92 1.72 15.89 0.15
N ALA A 93 1.83 14.59 0.45
CA ALA A 93 2.35 14.06 1.71
C ALA A 93 3.08 12.72 1.47
N ARG A 94 4.13 12.76 0.62
CA ARG A 94 4.84 11.56 0.15
C ARG A 94 5.38 10.73 1.31
N ASP A 95 6.10 11.35 2.24
CA ASP A 95 6.84 10.62 3.28
C ASP A 95 5.89 9.98 4.28
N THR A 96 4.87 10.73 4.72
CA THR A 96 3.77 10.21 5.54
C THR A 96 3.10 9.00 4.88
N VAL A 97 2.66 9.13 3.62
CA VAL A 97 1.91 8.07 2.94
C VAL A 97 2.79 6.86 2.63
N CYS A 98 4.03 7.07 2.16
CA CYS A 98 4.91 5.96 1.81
C CYS A 98 5.35 5.17 3.06
N THR A 99 5.60 5.84 4.19
CA THR A 99 5.91 5.15 5.47
C THR A 99 4.68 4.43 6.02
N MET A 100 3.50 5.05 5.99
CA MET A 100 2.25 4.40 6.40
C MET A 100 1.99 3.15 5.55
N ASN A 101 2.14 3.25 4.24
CA ASN A 101 1.93 2.13 3.33
C ASN A 101 2.93 0.99 3.57
N HIS A 102 4.19 1.33 3.82
CA HIS A 102 5.22 0.35 4.20
C HIS A 102 4.83 -0.42 5.46
N ALA A 103 4.42 0.28 6.52
CA ALA A 103 4.00 -0.34 7.77
C ALA A 103 2.75 -1.23 7.62
N LEU A 104 1.79 -0.80 6.78
CA LEU A 104 0.61 -1.60 6.43
C LEU A 104 1.01 -2.89 5.71
N LEU A 105 1.82 -2.78 4.65
CA LEU A 105 2.21 -3.94 3.85
C LEU A 105 3.14 -4.88 4.61
N ALA A 106 4.01 -4.37 5.47
CA ALA A 106 4.85 -5.18 6.35
C ALA A 106 3.98 -6.03 7.29
N ALA A 107 3.06 -5.41 8.03
CA ALA A 107 2.16 -6.15 8.92
C ALA A 107 1.26 -7.13 8.16
N TYR A 108 0.83 -6.76 6.96
CA TYR A 108 0.06 -7.63 6.08
C TYR A 108 0.83 -8.88 5.68
N THR A 109 2.08 -8.75 5.22
CA THR A 109 2.90 -9.90 4.80
C THR A 109 3.35 -10.75 5.98
N ASP A 110 3.67 -10.11 7.11
CA ASP A 110 4.16 -10.78 8.32
C ASP A 110 3.08 -11.67 8.95
N GLU A 111 1.86 -11.16 9.14
CA GLU A 111 0.73 -11.93 9.69
C GLU A 111 0.41 -13.17 8.84
N ARG A 112 0.76 -13.13 7.56
CA ARG A 112 0.51 -14.19 6.58
C ARG A 112 1.69 -15.15 6.41
N HIS A 113 2.81 -14.87 7.06
CA HIS A 113 4.06 -15.61 6.90
C HIS A 113 4.48 -15.71 5.42
N GLU A 114 4.26 -14.64 4.65
CA GLU A 114 4.74 -14.60 3.27
C GLU A 114 6.29 -14.56 3.28
N PRO A 115 6.97 -15.24 2.35
CA PRO A 115 8.43 -15.33 2.32
C PRO A 115 9.08 -14.06 1.75
N VAL A 116 8.57 -12.88 2.11
CA VAL A 116 9.02 -11.58 1.64
C VAL A 116 9.14 -10.60 2.81
N THR A 117 9.98 -9.58 2.65
CA THR A 117 10.03 -8.40 3.50
C THR A 117 9.62 -7.16 2.71
N SER A 118 8.88 -6.28 3.37
CA SER A 118 8.48 -4.98 2.83
C SER A 118 9.61 -3.97 3.02
N VAL A 119 10.05 -3.33 1.94
CA VAL A 119 11.16 -2.37 1.93
C VAL A 119 10.69 -1.04 1.33
N LEU A 120 11.13 0.06 1.93
CA LEU A 120 10.90 1.40 1.40
C LEU A 120 12.02 1.77 0.41
N GLU A 121 11.71 1.77 -0.88
CA GLU A 121 12.58 2.17 -1.99
C GLU A 121 11.87 3.15 -2.94
N PRO A 122 11.78 4.44 -2.57
CA PRO A 122 11.13 5.46 -3.38
C PRO A 122 11.76 5.57 -4.77
N ALA A 123 10.95 5.46 -5.81
CA ALA A 123 11.36 5.68 -7.20
C ALA A 123 10.18 6.16 -8.04
N ASP A 124 10.47 6.85 -9.14
CA ASP A 124 9.44 7.34 -10.05
C ASP A 124 8.77 6.20 -10.82
N GLY A 125 7.48 6.37 -11.13
CA GLY A 125 6.71 5.42 -11.93
C GLY A 125 6.32 4.10 -11.22
N ARG A 126 6.62 3.95 -9.91
CA ARG A 126 6.18 2.81 -9.08
C ARG A 126 5.81 3.24 -7.66
N CYS A 127 5.28 2.32 -6.86
CA CYS A 127 5.10 2.53 -5.42
C CYS A 127 6.47 2.67 -4.72
N CYS A 128 6.50 3.44 -3.63
CA CYS A 128 7.66 3.48 -2.73
C CYS A 128 7.97 2.14 -2.06
N VAL A 129 7.00 1.22 -2.00
CA VAL A 129 7.15 -0.07 -1.30
C VAL A 129 7.45 -1.18 -2.30
N VAL A 130 8.49 -1.94 -2.02
CA VAL A 130 8.91 -3.14 -2.75
C VAL A 130 8.87 -4.32 -1.81
N LEU A 131 8.36 -5.46 -2.25
CA LEU A 131 8.44 -6.70 -1.48
C LEU A 131 9.61 -7.52 -2.02
N ARG A 132 10.63 -7.74 -1.19
CA ARG A 132 11.80 -8.54 -1.54
C ARG A 132 11.71 -9.90 -0.88
N PRO A 133 12.13 -11.00 -1.52
CA PRO A 133 12.20 -12.28 -0.83
C PRO A 133 13.06 -12.18 0.42
N LEU A 134 12.67 -12.92 1.45
CA LEU A 134 13.54 -13.13 2.60
C LEU A 134 14.78 -13.90 2.13
N PRO A 135 15.97 -13.58 2.67
CA PRO A 135 17.17 -14.34 2.36
C PRO A 135 16.91 -15.81 2.68
N SER A 136 17.11 -16.69 1.69
CA SER A 136 17.06 -18.13 1.92
C SER A 136 18.14 -18.47 2.94
N GLY A 137 17.74 -18.90 4.14
CA GLY A 137 18.68 -19.28 5.18
C GLY A 137 19.73 -20.24 4.62
N THR A 138 21.01 -19.90 4.85
CA THR A 138 22.17 -20.76 4.56
C THR A 138 22.14 -22.00 5.44
#